data_AF-U4TVE2-F1
#
_entry.id   AF-U4TVE2-F1
#
_cell.length_a   1.000
_cell.length_b   1.000
_cell.length_c   1.000
_cell.angle_alpha   90.00
_cell.angle_beta   90.00
_cell.angle_gamma   90.00
#
_symmetry.space_group_name_H-M   'P 1'
#
loop_
_entity.id
_entity.type
_entity.pdbx_description
1 polymer ?
#
loop_
_entity_poly.entity_id
_entity_poly.type
_entity_poly.pdbx_seq_one_letter_code
_entity_poly.pdbx_strand_id
1 'polypeptide(L)'
;MYNNVIFTSIYGFSGKIDGTKLVTGITCALLGTDIGKGKFEVDEHIFAEFREQVERPIFESAVYVLFVSGLNLVDQANFAPNLQLLIYWLSGAFGDHDKVSKVCRVIIAGNSIRSDAPKAKTTISMISKVTESSDTIEAVKSLDDFLLKLCQVVDVDVMPGEHDPSNHILPQKPMHFCMFPESSQYKSFNQVSNPYRCELDGFKLLGSSGQPIRDIMRFADVSTSLEAMEDCLIWNHLAPTAPDTLGCFPYYDNDPFIIDDCPHTFFCGNQPEFASKIVTG
;
A
#
# COMPACT_ATOMS: atom_id res chain seq x y z
N MET A 1 -35.51 -0.92 -24.61
CA MET A 1 -34.59 0.23 -24.51
C MET A 1 -34.16 0.29 -23.06
N TYR A 2 -32.93 -0.14 -22.75
CA TYR A 2 -32.36 0.11 -21.43
C TYR A 2 -31.90 1.56 -21.44
N ASN A 3 -32.60 2.42 -20.69
CA ASN A 3 -32.10 3.77 -20.45
C ASN A 3 -30.91 3.64 -19.50
N ASN A 4 -29.71 3.87 -20.01
CA ASN A 4 -28.54 4.08 -19.16
C ASN A 4 -28.78 5.36 -18.37
N VAL A 5 -29.23 5.24 -17.13
CA VAL A 5 -29.38 6.38 -16.22
C VAL A 5 -28.00 6.64 -15.62
N ILE A 6 -27.30 7.65 -16.15
CA ILE A 6 -26.16 8.25 -15.45
C ILE A 6 -26.77 9.11 -14.35
N PHE A 7 -26.62 8.71 -13.09
CA PHE A 7 -27.16 9.46 -11.97
C PHE A 7 -26.40 10.78 -11.81
N THR A 8 -27.07 11.91 -12.07
CA THR A 8 -26.54 13.27 -11.88
C THR A 8 -27.11 13.97 -10.63
N SER A 9 -27.91 13.26 -9.83
CA SER A 9 -28.53 13.74 -8.59
C SER A 9 -28.28 12.77 -7.43
N ILE A 10 -28.28 13.28 -6.20
CA ILE A 10 -28.09 12.49 -4.98
C ILE A 10 -29.34 11.62 -4.76
N TYR A 11 -29.22 10.31 -4.99
CA TYR A 11 -30.24 9.32 -4.65
C TYR A 11 -29.87 8.60 -3.36
N GLY A 12 -30.88 8.31 -2.52
CA GLY A 12 -30.76 7.29 -1.48
C GLY A 12 -31.07 5.91 -2.06
N PHE A 13 -30.19 4.94 -1.86
CA PHE A 13 -30.35 3.58 -2.35
C PHE A 13 -30.98 2.67 -1.29
N SER A 14 -31.86 1.76 -1.73
CA SER A 14 -32.43 0.67 -0.93
C SER A 14 -32.61 -0.57 -1.79
N GLY A 15 -32.79 -1.76 -1.22
CA GLY A 15 -33.01 -3.00 -1.99
C GLY A 15 -31.80 -3.92 -1.94
N LYS A 16 -31.47 -4.58 -3.05
CA LYS A 16 -30.37 -5.56 -3.15
C LYS A 16 -29.00 -4.91 -3.32
N ILE A 17 -28.63 -4.07 -2.37
CA ILE A 17 -27.29 -3.52 -2.22
C ILE A 17 -27.00 -3.31 -0.74
N ASP A 18 -25.88 -3.85 -0.26
CA ASP A 18 -25.51 -3.75 1.14
C ASP A 18 -24.53 -2.60 1.34
N GLY A 19 -25.06 -1.41 1.63
CA GLY A 19 -24.26 -0.21 1.80
C GLY A 19 -23.29 -0.27 2.99
N THR A 20 -23.47 -1.18 3.96
CA THR A 20 -22.53 -1.30 5.08
C THR A 20 -21.21 -1.94 4.66
N LYS A 21 -21.19 -2.70 3.57
CA LYS A 21 -19.97 -3.33 3.01
C LYS A 21 -19.27 -2.48 1.96
N LEU A 22 -19.82 -1.31 1.66
CA LEU A 22 -19.32 -0.43 0.61
C LEU A 22 -18.74 0.82 1.22
N VAL A 23 -17.82 1.44 0.49
CA VAL A 23 -17.24 2.74 0.85
C VAL A 23 -17.57 3.78 -0.20
N THR A 24 -17.33 5.06 0.11
CA THR A 24 -17.47 6.13 -0.88
C THR A 24 -16.42 6.01 -1.98
N GLY A 25 -16.67 6.65 -3.13
CA GLY A 25 -15.77 6.70 -4.28
C GLY A 25 -15.71 5.46 -5.16
N ILE A 26 -16.34 4.34 -4.77
CA ILE A 26 -16.46 3.17 -5.65
C ILE A 26 -17.40 3.46 -6.83
N THR A 27 -17.12 2.83 -7.97
CA THR A 27 -17.99 2.87 -9.15
C THR A 27 -18.69 1.52 -9.33
N CYS A 28 -20.00 1.55 -9.54
CA CYS A 28 -20.81 0.36 -9.83
C CYS A 28 -21.95 0.71 -10.80
N ALA A 29 -22.51 -0.29 -11.46
CA ALA A 29 -23.73 -0.15 -12.24
C ALA A 29 -24.91 -0.73 -11.45
N LEU A 30 -26.02 0.02 -11.42
CA LEU A 30 -27.24 -0.33 -10.71
C LEU A 30 -28.39 -0.55 -11.68
N LEU A 31 -29.14 -1.63 -11.51
CA LEU A 31 -30.43 -1.87 -12.15
C LEU A 31 -31.53 -1.78 -11.10
N GLY A 32 -32.60 -1.07 -11.42
CA GLY A 32 -33.67 -0.85 -10.46
C GLY A 32 -34.69 0.17 -10.92
N THR A 33 -35.49 0.64 -9.96
CA THR A 33 -36.63 1.54 -10.20
C THR A 33 -36.51 2.82 -9.39
N ASP A 34 -36.73 3.98 -10.03
CA ASP A 34 -36.89 5.25 -9.34
C ASP A 34 -38.27 5.29 -8.66
N ILE A 35 -38.27 5.27 -7.32
CA ILE A 35 -39.49 5.28 -6.49
C ILE A 35 -39.90 6.72 -6.10
N GLY A 36 -39.23 7.73 -6.66
CA GLY A 36 -39.47 9.14 -6.41
C GLY A 36 -38.84 9.66 -5.12
N LYS A 37 -38.90 10.99 -4.92
CA LYS A 37 -38.33 11.71 -3.75
C LYS A 37 -36.82 11.48 -3.57
N GLY A 38 -36.08 11.27 -4.67
CA GLY A 38 -34.64 11.03 -4.62
C GLY A 38 -34.28 9.67 -4.00
N LYS A 39 -35.13 8.65 -4.17
CA LYS A 39 -34.82 7.28 -3.74
C LYS A 39 -34.88 6.32 -4.91
N PHE A 40 -33.97 5.37 -4.93
CA PHE A 40 -33.86 4.35 -5.98
C PHE A 40 -33.83 2.96 -5.35
N GLU A 41 -34.76 2.11 -5.78
CA GLU A 41 -34.85 0.72 -5.35
C GLU A 41 -34.00 -0.15 -6.28
N VAL A 42 -32.93 -0.72 -5.74
CA VAL A 42 -31.95 -1.54 -6.45
C VAL A 42 -32.43 -2.99 -6.52
N ASP A 43 -32.61 -3.48 -7.73
CA ASP A 43 -32.95 -4.88 -8.02
C ASP A 43 -31.69 -5.74 -8.16
N GLU A 44 -30.66 -5.19 -8.82
CA GLU A 44 -29.36 -5.82 -9.11
C GLU A 44 -28.25 -4.75 -9.17
N HIS A 45 -27.02 -5.15 -8.86
CA HIS A 45 -25.82 -4.32 -9.01
C HIS A 45 -24.65 -5.15 -9.53
N ILE A 46 -23.73 -4.52 -10.26
CA ILE A 46 -22.47 -5.11 -10.69
C ILE A 46 -21.32 -4.12 -10.45
N PHE A 47 -20.15 -4.67 -10.10
CA PHE A 47 -18.91 -3.91 -10.00
C PHE A 47 -18.11 -4.04 -11.30
N ALA A 48 -16.92 -3.45 -11.33
CA ALA A 48 -16.05 -3.52 -12.49
C ALA A 48 -15.45 -4.93 -12.69
N GLU A 49 -15.41 -5.73 -11.61
CA GLU A 49 -14.79 -7.07 -11.56
C GLU A 49 -13.29 -7.02 -11.89
N PHE A 50 -12.61 -8.17 -11.85
CA PHE A 50 -11.18 -8.26 -12.13
C PHE A 50 -10.87 -7.80 -13.56
N ARG A 51 -9.86 -6.93 -13.72
CA ARG A 51 -9.31 -6.59 -15.05
C ARG A 51 -8.61 -7.79 -15.69
N GLU A 52 -8.42 -7.70 -17.00
CA GLU A 52 -7.56 -8.63 -17.71
C GLU A 52 -6.16 -8.64 -17.07
N GLN A 53 -5.69 -9.85 -16.77
CA GLN A 53 -4.34 -10.07 -16.28
C GLN A 53 -3.45 -10.41 -17.47
N VAL A 54 -2.29 -9.75 -17.57
CA VAL A 54 -1.25 -10.16 -18.51
C VAL A 54 -0.81 -11.59 -18.23
N GLU A 55 -0.41 -12.34 -19.26
CA GLU A 55 0.01 -13.72 -19.04
C GLU A 55 1.20 -13.80 -18.08
N ARG A 56 1.08 -14.65 -17.06
CA ARG A 56 2.13 -14.83 -16.06
C ARG A 56 3.38 -15.40 -16.72
N PRO A 57 4.56 -14.77 -16.54
CA PRO A 57 5.81 -15.29 -17.10
C PRO A 57 6.15 -16.66 -16.49
N ILE A 58 6.72 -17.53 -17.33
CA ILE A 58 7.21 -18.85 -16.93
C ILE A 58 8.68 -18.70 -16.54
N PHE A 59 9.01 -19.09 -15.31
CA PHE A 59 10.38 -19.07 -14.81
C PHE A 59 10.98 -20.48 -14.83
N GLU A 60 12.23 -20.61 -15.31
CA GLU A 60 12.97 -21.88 -15.31
C GLU A 60 13.32 -22.35 -13.88
N SER A 61 13.48 -21.40 -12.96
CA SER A 61 13.77 -21.64 -11.55
C SER A 61 12.90 -20.76 -10.66
N ALA A 62 12.66 -21.20 -9.41
CA ALA A 62 11.97 -20.36 -8.44
C ALA A 62 12.75 -19.06 -8.16
N VAL A 63 12.01 -17.96 -8.06
CA VAL A 63 12.50 -16.64 -7.70
C VAL A 63 11.62 -16.10 -6.58
N TYR A 64 12.23 -15.47 -5.56
CA TYR A 64 11.54 -14.97 -4.38
C TYR A 64 11.67 -13.46 -4.24
N VAL A 65 10.55 -12.83 -3.87
CA VAL A 65 10.51 -11.43 -3.40
C VAL A 65 10.18 -11.47 -1.90
N LEU A 66 10.96 -10.75 -1.10
CA LEU A 66 10.72 -10.61 0.33
C LEU A 66 9.99 -9.28 0.59
N PHE A 67 8.88 -9.34 1.32
CA PHE A 67 8.16 -8.15 1.79
C PHE A 67 8.43 -7.92 3.27
N VAL A 68 8.71 -6.67 3.63
CA VAL A 68 8.86 -6.20 5.00
C VAL A 68 8.10 -4.89 5.13
N SER A 69 7.46 -4.60 6.26
CA SER A 69 6.80 -3.31 6.50
C SER A 69 6.76 -3.02 7.99
N GLY A 70 6.60 -1.75 8.36
CA GLY A 70 6.38 -1.39 9.76
C GLY A 70 7.61 -1.62 10.63
N LEU A 71 8.81 -1.36 10.09
CA LEU A 71 10.05 -1.50 10.85
C LEU A 71 10.01 -0.63 12.10
N ASN A 72 9.43 0.56 12.07
CA ASN A 72 9.28 1.45 13.22
C ASN A 72 10.61 1.66 14.00
N LEU A 73 11.67 2.06 13.30
CA LEU A 73 13.02 2.10 13.86
C LEU A 73 13.21 3.06 15.05
N VAL A 74 12.25 3.95 15.31
CA VAL A 74 12.20 4.72 16.56
C VAL A 74 12.12 3.81 17.80
N ASP A 75 11.49 2.63 17.70
CA ASP A 75 11.39 1.64 18.80
C ASP A 75 12.25 0.38 18.54
N GLN A 76 13.37 0.53 17.84
CA GLN A 76 14.21 -0.59 17.41
C GLN A 76 14.83 -1.43 18.51
N ALA A 77 14.88 -0.96 19.76
CA ALA A 77 15.50 -1.66 20.87
C ALA A 77 14.93 -3.08 21.07
N ASN A 78 13.65 -3.29 20.73
CA ASN A 78 12.95 -4.56 20.92
C ASN A 78 13.24 -5.61 19.83
N PHE A 79 13.72 -5.20 18.65
CA PHE A 79 13.84 -6.09 17.48
C PHE A 79 15.10 -5.87 16.63
N ALA A 80 16.02 -4.98 17.02
CA ALA A 80 17.29 -4.80 16.32
C ALA A 80 18.08 -6.12 16.09
N PRO A 81 18.12 -7.07 17.04
CA PRO A 81 18.72 -8.38 16.78
C PRO A 81 18.04 -9.16 15.64
N ASN A 82 16.72 -9.04 15.49
CA ASN A 82 15.95 -9.71 14.44
C ASN A 82 16.30 -9.14 13.05
N LEU A 83 16.53 -7.83 12.94
CA LEU A 83 16.98 -7.22 11.68
C LEU A 83 18.40 -7.67 11.32
N GLN A 84 19.28 -7.79 12.30
CA GLN A 84 20.63 -8.32 12.07
C GLN A 84 20.58 -9.80 11.64
N LEU A 85 19.68 -10.61 12.23
CA LEU A 85 19.44 -11.98 11.79
C LEU A 85 18.90 -12.05 10.36
N LEU A 86 18.01 -11.13 9.96
CA LEU A 86 17.53 -11.04 8.58
C LEU A 86 18.67 -10.76 7.60
N ILE A 87 19.56 -9.83 7.93
CA ILE A 87 20.75 -9.53 7.11
C ILE A 87 21.63 -10.77 6.97
N TYR A 88 21.93 -11.46 8.07
CA TYR A 88 22.74 -12.68 8.04
C TYR A 88 22.09 -13.82 7.27
N TRP A 89 20.76 -13.95 7.34
CA TRP A 89 20.04 -14.92 6.52
C TRP A 89 20.14 -14.55 5.03
N LEU A 90 19.90 -13.29 4.66
CA LEU A 90 20.00 -12.82 3.27
C LEU A 90 21.43 -12.86 2.71
N SER A 91 22.44 -12.67 3.56
CA SER A 91 23.84 -12.84 3.20
C SER A 91 24.24 -14.31 3.02
N GLY A 92 23.33 -15.26 3.26
CA GLY A 92 23.61 -16.68 3.23
C GLY A 92 24.52 -17.15 4.36
N ALA A 93 24.62 -16.44 5.49
CA ALA A 93 25.45 -16.87 6.62
C ALA A 93 24.83 -18.06 7.37
N PHE A 94 23.51 -18.22 7.31
CA PHE A 94 22.79 -19.39 7.82
C PHE A 94 21.46 -19.60 7.07
N GLY A 95 20.86 -20.77 7.27
CA GLY A 95 19.58 -21.14 6.67
C GLY A 95 19.73 -21.95 5.38
N ASP A 96 18.67 -21.98 4.59
CA ASP A 96 18.64 -22.69 3.31
C ASP A 96 19.26 -21.82 2.20
N HIS A 97 20.52 -22.11 1.87
CA HIS A 97 21.27 -21.37 0.86
C HIS A 97 20.61 -21.42 -0.53
N ASP A 98 19.93 -22.52 -0.89
CA ASP A 98 19.24 -22.63 -2.19
C ASP A 98 18.09 -21.61 -2.27
N LYS A 99 17.29 -21.52 -1.20
CA LYS A 99 16.21 -20.53 -1.12
C LYS A 99 16.73 -19.09 -1.07
N VAL A 100 17.75 -18.81 -0.25
CA VAL A 100 18.33 -17.47 -0.10
C VAL A 100 18.91 -16.97 -1.42
N SER A 101 19.64 -17.82 -2.14
CA SER A 101 20.25 -17.47 -3.44
C SER A 101 19.23 -17.08 -4.51
N LYS A 102 17.96 -17.44 -4.32
CA LYS A 102 16.84 -17.17 -5.23
C LYS A 102 16.02 -15.94 -4.82
N VAL A 103 16.38 -15.27 -3.72
CA VAL A 103 15.75 -13.98 -3.35
C VAL A 103 16.31 -12.90 -4.27
N CYS A 104 15.48 -12.39 -5.18
CA CYS A 104 15.91 -11.37 -6.13
C CYS A 104 15.71 -9.95 -5.61
N ARG A 105 14.76 -9.75 -4.68
CA ARG A 105 14.37 -8.41 -4.24
C ARG A 105 13.77 -8.39 -2.84
N VAL A 106 14.06 -7.33 -2.11
CA VAL A 106 13.42 -6.98 -0.83
C VAL A 106 12.61 -5.70 -1.03
N ILE A 107 11.33 -5.71 -0.68
CA ILE A 107 10.45 -4.54 -0.72
C ILE A 107 10.09 -4.16 0.71
N ILE A 108 10.48 -2.94 1.12
CA ILE A 108 10.14 -2.37 2.42
C ILE A 108 8.93 -1.42 2.23
N ALA A 109 7.74 -1.91 2.56
CA ALA A 109 6.45 -1.27 2.31
C ALA A 109 6.02 -0.31 3.45
N GLY A 110 6.80 0.76 3.64
CA GLY A 110 6.45 1.89 4.50
C GLY A 110 6.50 1.66 6.01
N ASN A 111 6.35 2.76 6.74
CA ASN A 111 6.47 2.89 8.19
C ASN A 111 7.83 2.39 8.70
N SER A 112 8.89 2.75 7.95
CA SER A 112 10.25 2.32 8.26
C SER A 112 10.80 3.07 9.48
N ILE A 113 10.50 4.36 9.59
CA ILE A 113 10.94 5.23 10.68
C ILE A 113 9.95 5.18 11.83
N ARG A 114 8.66 5.32 11.53
CA ARG A 114 7.60 5.43 12.53
C ARG A 114 6.32 4.77 12.06
N SER A 115 5.61 4.09 12.98
CA SER A 115 4.30 3.50 12.71
C SER A 115 3.10 4.30 13.22
N ASP A 116 3.32 5.27 14.12
CA ASP A 116 2.28 6.12 14.70
C ASP A 116 2.60 7.61 14.52
N ALA A 117 1.60 8.49 14.66
CA ALA A 117 1.86 9.93 14.68
C ALA A 117 2.81 10.31 15.85
N PRO A 118 3.71 11.30 15.66
CA PRO A 118 4.52 11.81 16.76
C PRO A 118 3.62 12.26 17.91
N LYS A 119 3.94 11.84 19.14
CA LYS A 119 3.26 12.35 20.34
C LYS A 119 3.56 13.84 20.46
N ALA A 120 2.64 14.69 19.99
CA ALA A 120 2.80 16.13 20.09
C ALA A 120 2.91 16.52 21.57
N LYS A 121 4.05 17.08 21.98
CA LYS A 121 4.10 17.89 23.20
C LYS A 121 3.37 19.18 22.87
N THR A 122 2.21 19.40 23.47
CA THR A 122 1.42 20.62 23.30
C THR A 122 2.23 21.82 23.76
N THR A 123 2.93 22.49 22.83
CA THR A 123 3.55 23.79 23.09
C THR A 123 2.63 24.88 22.57
N ILE A 124 2.30 25.84 23.45
CA ILE A 124 1.35 26.96 23.26
C ILE A 124 1.81 27.97 22.18
N SER A 125 2.96 27.75 21.53
CA SER A 125 3.53 28.68 20.55
C SER A 125 3.31 28.21 19.11
N MET A 126 2.56 29.01 18.35
CA MET A 126 2.38 28.88 16.90
C MET A 126 3.67 29.16 16.08
N ILE A 127 4.81 29.38 16.75
CA ILE A 127 6.13 29.68 16.14
C ILE A 127 7.20 28.71 16.67
N SER A 128 6.81 27.52 17.14
CA SER A 128 7.81 26.48 17.37
C SER A 128 8.21 25.88 16.02
N LYS A 129 9.48 26.08 15.62
CA LYS A 129 10.09 25.20 14.62
C LYS A 129 9.87 23.78 15.12
N VAL A 130 9.13 22.97 14.39
CA VAL A 130 9.06 21.53 14.64
C VAL A 130 10.45 20.99 14.36
N THR A 131 11.32 21.02 15.37
CA THR A 131 12.56 20.25 15.33
C THR A 131 12.13 18.80 15.38
N GLU A 132 12.40 18.08 14.29
CA GLU A 132 12.41 16.62 14.26
C GLU A 132 13.04 16.09 15.56
N SER A 133 12.40 15.12 16.21
CA SER A 133 12.92 14.57 17.46
C SER A 133 14.27 13.89 17.21
N SER A 134 15.18 13.91 18.20
CA SER A 134 16.48 13.20 18.13
C SER A 134 16.28 11.75 17.66
N ASP A 135 15.27 11.09 18.23
CA ASP A 135 14.92 9.70 17.91
C ASP A 135 14.58 9.48 16.44
N THR A 136 13.98 10.46 15.76
CA THR A 136 13.64 10.34 14.33
C THR A 136 14.91 10.43 13.48
N ILE A 137 15.83 11.33 13.83
CA ILE A 137 17.13 11.46 13.16
C ILE A 137 17.96 10.19 13.37
N GLU A 138 17.97 9.64 14.58
CA GLU A 138 18.63 8.37 14.89
C GLU A 138 18.01 7.19 14.15
N ALA A 139 16.68 7.14 14.04
CA ALA A 139 15.98 6.12 13.27
C ALA A 139 16.28 6.22 11.77
N VAL A 140 16.39 7.42 11.20
CA VAL A 140 16.79 7.62 9.80
C VAL A 140 18.21 7.12 9.56
N LYS A 141 19.15 7.44 10.44
CA LYS A 141 20.52 6.89 10.37
C LYS A 141 20.52 5.36 10.48
N SER A 142 19.75 4.82 11.42
CA SER A 142 19.64 3.37 11.61
C SER A 142 19.03 2.67 10.39
N LEU A 143 18.07 3.33 9.72
CA LEU A 143 17.50 2.85 8.47
C LEU A 143 18.56 2.82 7.37
N ASP A 144 19.33 3.89 7.20
CA ASP A 144 20.41 3.95 6.21
C ASP A 144 21.48 2.88 6.48
N ASP A 145 21.90 2.69 7.74
CA ASP A 145 22.84 1.63 8.12
C ASP A 145 22.31 0.21 7.84
N PHE A 146 21.00 0.00 8.03
CA PHE A 146 20.33 -1.27 7.74
C PHE A 146 20.24 -1.52 6.23
N LEU A 147 19.82 -0.50 5.47
CA LEU A 147 19.72 -0.56 4.02
C LEU A 147 21.08 -0.74 3.36
N LEU A 148 22.13 -0.07 3.85
CA LEU A 148 23.50 -0.24 3.40
C LEU A 148 23.92 -1.71 3.42
N LYS A 149 23.59 -2.44 4.50
CA LYS A 149 23.91 -3.86 4.65
C LYS A 149 23.08 -4.75 3.73
N LEU A 150 21.79 -4.43 3.53
CA LEU A 150 20.93 -5.17 2.61
C LEU A 150 21.35 -4.99 1.15
N CYS A 151 21.64 -3.76 0.74
CA CYS A 151 22.00 -3.42 -0.64
C CYS A 151 23.32 -4.07 -1.09
N GLN A 152 24.16 -4.52 -0.15
CA GLN A 152 25.36 -5.30 -0.45
C GLN A 152 25.05 -6.72 -0.94
N VAL A 153 23.86 -7.25 -0.65
CA VAL A 153 23.52 -8.67 -0.91
C VAL A 153 22.29 -8.86 -1.81
N VAL A 154 21.40 -7.87 -1.93
CA VAL A 154 20.16 -7.97 -2.70
C VAL A 154 19.65 -6.59 -3.15
N ASP A 155 18.84 -6.53 -4.21
CA ASP A 155 18.11 -5.33 -4.59
C ASP A 155 17.04 -4.98 -3.55
N VAL A 156 16.95 -3.71 -3.17
CA VAL A 156 16.05 -3.21 -2.13
C VAL A 156 15.25 -2.03 -2.64
N ASP A 157 13.92 -2.16 -2.60
CA ASP A 157 12.99 -1.08 -2.90
C ASP A 157 12.35 -0.58 -1.60
N VAL A 158 12.47 0.72 -1.30
CA VAL A 158 11.92 1.33 -0.09
C VAL A 158 10.79 2.28 -0.42
N MET A 159 9.59 1.94 0.07
CA MET A 159 8.39 2.76 -0.03
C MET A 159 8.23 3.62 1.24
N PRO A 160 7.73 4.86 1.13
CA PRO A 160 7.30 5.63 2.30
C PRO A 160 5.97 5.09 2.87
N GLY A 161 5.79 5.20 4.18
CA GLY A 161 4.50 5.02 4.86
C GLY A 161 3.91 6.33 5.38
N GLU A 162 2.82 6.25 6.14
CA GLU A 162 2.02 7.40 6.59
C GLU A 162 2.82 8.37 7.48
N HIS A 163 3.75 7.83 8.26
CA HIS A 163 4.55 8.56 9.23
C HIS A 163 6.05 8.58 8.92
N ASP A 164 6.44 8.17 7.70
CA ASP A 164 7.80 8.35 7.23
C ASP A 164 8.01 9.79 6.70
N PRO A 165 9.26 10.30 6.66
CA PRO A 165 9.58 11.62 6.10
C PRO A 165 9.35 11.75 4.57
N SER A 166 8.08 11.80 4.18
CA SER A 166 7.57 12.09 2.84
C SER A 166 6.29 12.93 2.94
N ASN A 167 5.60 13.20 1.84
CA ASN A 167 4.28 13.82 1.89
C ASN A 167 3.24 12.85 2.50
N HIS A 168 2.28 13.39 3.26
CA HIS A 168 1.25 12.60 3.93
C HIS A 168 0.11 12.14 3.02
N ILE A 169 -0.23 12.94 2.01
CA ILE A 169 -1.32 12.62 1.06
C ILE A 169 -0.85 11.65 -0.03
N LEU A 170 -1.75 10.83 -0.56
CA LEU A 170 -1.45 9.91 -1.66
C LEU A 170 -1.45 10.59 -3.04
N PRO A 171 -0.66 10.10 -4.01
CA PRO A 171 0.48 9.21 -3.82
C PRO A 171 1.65 9.89 -3.08
N GLN A 172 2.31 9.15 -2.20
CA GLN A 172 3.52 9.59 -1.52
C GLN A 172 4.72 9.48 -2.46
N LYS A 173 5.52 10.55 -2.51
CA LYS A 173 6.78 10.61 -3.25
C LYS A 173 7.83 9.74 -2.56
N PRO A 174 8.82 9.21 -3.31
CA PRO A 174 9.98 8.57 -2.71
C PRO A 174 10.61 9.44 -1.62
N MET A 175 11.12 8.82 -0.56
CA MET A 175 11.86 9.54 0.49
C MET A 175 13.05 10.28 -0.12
N HIS A 176 13.46 11.38 0.48
CA HIS A 176 14.50 12.23 -0.11
C HIS A 176 15.89 11.57 0.03
N PHE A 177 16.73 11.65 -1.02
CA PHE A 177 18.05 11.01 -1.06
C PHE A 177 19.00 11.45 0.07
N CYS A 178 18.82 12.66 0.62
CA CYS A 178 19.65 13.16 1.72
C CYS A 178 19.51 12.35 3.02
N MET A 179 18.48 11.52 3.13
CA MET A 179 18.28 10.61 4.24
C MET A 179 19.18 9.36 4.15
N PHE A 180 19.74 9.07 2.97
CA PHE A 180 20.43 7.81 2.67
C PHE A 180 21.84 8.01 2.09
N PRO A 181 22.73 8.78 2.73
CA PRO A 181 24.10 8.99 2.23
C PRO A 181 24.91 7.71 2.05
N GLU A 182 24.66 6.66 2.84
CA GLU A 182 25.41 5.40 2.75
C GLU A 182 24.80 4.46 1.71
N SER A 183 23.49 4.22 1.77
CA SER A 183 22.82 3.27 0.88
C SER A 183 22.77 3.73 -0.57
N SER A 184 22.70 5.04 -0.81
CA SER A 184 22.68 5.62 -2.16
C SER A 184 23.94 5.37 -2.99
N GLN A 185 25.01 4.88 -2.37
CA GLN A 185 26.23 4.46 -3.06
C GLN A 185 26.01 3.14 -3.85
N TYR A 186 24.98 2.37 -3.51
CA TYR A 186 24.67 1.08 -4.13
C TYR A 186 23.58 1.23 -5.20
N LYS A 187 23.81 0.63 -6.38
CA LYS A 187 22.81 0.61 -7.47
C LYS A 187 21.59 -0.25 -7.15
N SER A 188 21.73 -1.18 -6.20
CA SER A 188 20.67 -2.04 -5.68
C SER A 188 19.71 -1.30 -4.76
N PHE A 189 20.00 -0.05 -4.36
CA PHE A 189 19.12 0.76 -3.54
C PHE A 189 18.14 1.58 -4.39
N ASN A 190 16.85 1.34 -4.24
CA ASN A 190 15.79 2.06 -4.95
C ASN A 190 14.82 2.73 -3.97
N GLN A 191 14.64 4.02 -4.15
CA GLN A 191 13.61 4.80 -3.44
C GLN A 191 12.39 4.89 -4.35
N VAL A 192 11.24 4.40 -3.88
CA VAL A 192 10.03 4.27 -4.71
C VAL A 192 8.82 4.96 -4.07
N SER A 193 7.75 5.15 -4.84
CA SER A 193 6.53 5.82 -4.38
C SER A 193 5.63 4.89 -3.56
N ASN A 194 4.60 5.47 -2.92
CA ASN A 194 3.46 4.73 -2.40
C ASN A 194 2.16 5.33 -2.99
N PRO A 195 1.31 4.56 -3.70
CA PRO A 195 1.45 3.14 -4.04
C PRO A 195 2.67 2.84 -4.92
N TYR A 196 3.07 1.57 -4.95
CA TYR A 196 4.18 1.07 -5.76
C TYR A 196 3.69 0.08 -6.81
N ARG A 197 4.11 0.32 -8.05
CA ARG A 197 3.91 -0.58 -9.20
C ARG A 197 5.28 -0.93 -9.75
N CYS A 198 5.58 -2.21 -9.85
CA CYS A 198 6.83 -2.68 -10.45
C CYS A 198 6.63 -3.97 -11.23
N GLU A 199 7.60 -4.26 -12.09
CA GLU A 199 7.62 -5.45 -12.92
C GLU A 199 8.98 -6.12 -12.76
N LEU A 200 8.97 -7.42 -12.48
CA LEU A 200 10.17 -8.26 -12.38
C LEU A 200 10.08 -9.34 -13.47
N ASP A 201 10.82 -9.16 -14.56
CA ASP A 201 10.83 -10.08 -15.71
C ASP A 201 9.41 -10.42 -16.21
N GLY A 202 8.56 -9.41 -16.44
CA GLY A 202 7.16 -9.57 -16.82
C GLY A 202 6.20 -9.82 -15.66
N PHE A 203 6.70 -10.11 -14.46
CA PHE A 203 5.86 -10.34 -13.29
C PHE A 203 5.50 -9.01 -12.62
N LYS A 204 4.31 -8.50 -12.93
CA LYS A 204 3.71 -7.30 -12.33
C LYS A 204 3.35 -7.47 -10.84
N LEU A 205 3.89 -6.59 -9.99
CA LEU A 205 3.50 -6.40 -8.60
C LEU A 205 2.89 -5.01 -8.41
N LEU A 206 1.87 -4.95 -7.55
CA LEU A 206 1.21 -3.71 -7.16
C LEU A 206 0.97 -3.74 -5.65
N GLY A 207 1.15 -2.62 -4.98
CA GLY A 207 0.82 -2.56 -3.56
C GLY A 207 0.94 -1.19 -2.95
N SER A 208 0.57 -1.10 -1.67
CA SER A 208 0.62 0.12 -0.89
C SER A 208 1.21 -0.12 0.50
N SER A 209 1.57 0.95 1.19
CA SER A 209 2.01 0.92 2.59
C SER A 209 0.84 0.79 3.58
N GLY A 210 -0.35 0.38 3.13
CA GLY A 210 -1.45 -0.04 3.99
C GLY A 210 -2.51 1.00 4.33
N GLN A 211 -2.30 2.27 3.99
CA GLN A 211 -3.28 3.32 4.28
C GLN A 211 -4.65 3.06 3.61
N PRO A 212 -4.73 2.69 2.32
CA PRO A 212 -6.03 2.48 1.67
C PRO A 212 -6.87 1.38 2.31
N ILE A 213 -6.27 0.22 2.58
CA ILE A 213 -6.97 -0.94 3.16
C ILE A 213 -7.43 -0.63 4.58
N ARG A 214 -6.57 0.01 5.39
CA ARG A 214 -6.95 0.46 6.74
C ARG A 214 -8.11 1.46 6.69
N ASP A 215 -8.15 2.33 5.70
CA ASP A 215 -9.22 3.32 5.57
C ASP A 215 -10.55 2.67 5.15
N ILE A 216 -10.53 1.72 4.20
CA ILE A 216 -11.72 0.92 3.85
C ILE A 216 -12.31 0.23 5.08
N MET A 217 -11.47 -0.45 5.87
CA MET A 217 -11.91 -1.17 7.08
C MET A 217 -12.46 -0.25 8.19
N ARG A 218 -12.23 1.07 8.12
CA ARG A 218 -12.84 2.03 9.06
C ARG A 218 -14.27 2.39 8.67
N PHE A 219 -14.61 2.30 7.40
CA PHE A 219 -15.88 2.81 6.84
C PHE A 219 -16.78 1.72 6.27
N ALA A 220 -16.29 0.50 6.08
CA ALA A 220 -17.06 -0.66 5.67
C ALA A 220 -16.97 -1.81 6.68
N ASP A 221 -18.04 -2.60 6.76
CA ASP A 221 -18.17 -3.83 7.53
C ASP A 221 -17.45 -4.99 6.81
N VAL A 222 -16.12 -4.84 6.71
CA VAL A 222 -15.20 -5.81 6.14
C VAL A 222 -14.40 -6.43 7.29
N SER A 223 -14.37 -7.76 7.38
CA SER A 223 -13.83 -8.46 8.54
C SER A 223 -12.31 -8.55 8.50
N THR A 224 -11.70 -8.60 7.31
CA THR A 224 -10.26 -8.81 7.17
C THR A 224 -9.62 -7.90 6.13
N SER A 225 -8.32 -7.65 6.29
CA SER A 225 -7.53 -6.91 5.30
C SER A 225 -7.54 -7.58 3.93
N LEU A 226 -7.60 -8.92 3.87
CA LEU A 226 -7.63 -9.66 2.60
C LEU A 226 -8.95 -9.45 1.85
N GLU A 227 -10.07 -9.39 2.56
CA GLU A 227 -11.37 -9.07 1.96
C GLU A 227 -11.35 -7.66 1.37
N ALA A 228 -10.89 -6.64 2.13
CA ALA A 228 -10.78 -5.28 1.61
C ALA A 228 -9.79 -5.17 0.43
N MET A 229 -8.73 -5.98 0.41
CA MET A 229 -7.80 -6.04 -0.74
C MET A 229 -8.45 -6.66 -1.97
N GLU A 230 -9.27 -7.69 -1.80
CA GLU A 230 -10.04 -8.31 -2.89
C GLU A 230 -11.11 -7.35 -3.41
N ASP A 231 -11.78 -6.62 -2.51
CA ASP A 231 -12.72 -5.57 -2.88
C ASP A 231 -12.07 -4.48 -3.75
N CYS A 232 -10.83 -4.04 -3.43
CA CYS A 232 -10.09 -3.12 -4.29
C CYS A 232 -9.88 -3.65 -5.72
N LEU A 233 -9.64 -4.97 -5.88
CA LEU A 233 -9.50 -5.61 -7.19
C LEU A 233 -10.85 -5.66 -7.92
N ILE A 234 -11.94 -5.96 -7.22
CA ILE A 234 -13.31 -5.98 -7.79
C ILE A 234 -13.78 -4.58 -8.19
N TRP A 235 -13.43 -3.57 -7.41
CA TRP A 235 -13.75 -2.17 -7.68
C TRP A 235 -12.79 -1.52 -8.69
N ASN A 236 -11.68 -2.18 -9.03
CA ASN A 236 -10.58 -1.64 -9.83
C ASN A 236 -10.03 -0.31 -9.32
N HIS A 237 -9.92 -0.18 -8.01
CA HIS A 237 -9.51 1.07 -7.37
C HIS A 237 -8.67 0.81 -6.12
N LEU A 238 -7.44 1.30 -6.10
CA LEU A 238 -6.48 1.10 -5.01
C LEU A 238 -6.86 1.84 -3.72
N ALA A 239 -7.49 3.00 -3.84
CA ALA A 239 -7.81 3.89 -2.73
C ALA A 239 -9.18 4.56 -2.92
N PRO A 240 -10.29 3.77 -2.97
CA PRO A 240 -11.62 4.27 -3.32
C PRO A 240 -12.11 5.37 -2.38
N THR A 241 -11.65 5.37 -1.13
CA THR A 241 -12.01 6.37 -0.13
C THR A 241 -11.29 7.71 -0.29
N ALA A 242 -10.40 7.84 -1.28
CA ALA A 242 -9.75 9.11 -1.60
C ALA A 242 -10.58 9.91 -2.62
N PRO A 243 -10.72 11.24 -2.47
CA PRO A 243 -10.14 12.10 -1.44
C PRO A 243 -10.95 12.21 -0.13
N ASP A 244 -12.13 11.59 -0.04
CA ASP A 244 -13.15 11.86 1.00
C ASP A 244 -12.64 11.67 2.43
N THR A 245 -12.01 10.53 2.71
CA THR A 245 -11.49 10.19 4.05
C THR A 245 -9.99 9.95 4.02
N LEU A 246 -9.45 9.56 2.86
CA LEU A 246 -8.01 9.42 2.62
C LEU A 246 -7.51 10.55 1.73
N GLY A 247 -6.65 11.43 2.27
CA GLY A 247 -6.15 12.57 1.53
C GLY A 247 -5.33 12.18 0.30
N CYS A 248 -5.65 12.76 -0.86
CA CYS A 248 -4.88 12.60 -2.08
C CYS A 248 -4.66 13.93 -2.81
N PHE A 249 -3.73 13.96 -3.78
CA PHE A 249 -3.57 15.12 -4.65
C PHE A 249 -4.81 15.30 -5.55
N PRO A 250 -5.24 16.55 -5.82
CA PRO A 250 -6.37 16.81 -6.70
C PRO A 250 -5.97 16.64 -8.17
N TYR A 251 -6.04 15.42 -8.68
CA TYR A 251 -5.80 15.14 -10.10
C TYR A 251 -6.96 15.65 -10.95
N TYR A 252 -6.65 16.31 -12.07
CA TYR A 252 -7.67 16.91 -12.95
C TYR A 252 -8.14 15.95 -14.05
N ASP A 253 -7.20 15.21 -14.65
CA ASP A 253 -7.48 14.40 -15.84
C ASP A 253 -7.63 12.91 -15.54
N ASN A 254 -6.69 12.33 -14.80
CA ASN A 254 -6.60 10.88 -14.59
C ASN A 254 -6.37 10.56 -13.12
N ASP A 255 -7.15 9.62 -12.59
CA ASP A 255 -6.98 9.10 -11.24
C ASP A 255 -5.86 8.04 -11.20
N PRO A 256 -4.76 8.24 -10.44
CA PRO A 256 -3.66 7.29 -10.38
C PRO A 256 -3.97 6.01 -9.58
N PHE A 257 -5.12 5.96 -8.91
CA PHE A 257 -5.53 4.82 -8.09
C PHE A 257 -6.37 3.80 -8.86
N ILE A 258 -6.77 4.10 -10.09
CA ILE A 258 -7.41 3.12 -10.96
C ILE A 258 -6.43 1.95 -11.22
N ILE A 259 -6.98 0.74 -11.16
CA ILE A 259 -6.27 -0.50 -11.52
C ILE A 259 -6.64 -0.81 -12.97
N ASP A 260 -5.72 -0.52 -13.90
CA ASP A 260 -5.93 -0.73 -15.33
C ASP A 260 -5.76 -2.20 -15.74
N ASP A 261 -4.68 -2.83 -15.26
CA ASP A 261 -4.38 -4.24 -15.45
C ASP A 261 -4.39 -4.97 -14.11
N CYS A 262 -4.92 -6.19 -14.06
CA CYS A 262 -4.85 -6.99 -12.84
C CYS A 262 -3.38 -7.39 -12.57
N PRO A 263 -2.80 -7.09 -11.38
CA PRO A 263 -1.44 -7.50 -11.06
C PRO A 263 -1.35 -9.01 -10.83
N HIS A 264 -0.15 -9.60 -10.91
CA HIS A 264 0.06 -10.99 -10.47
C HIS A 264 0.15 -11.11 -8.95
N THR A 265 0.56 -10.03 -8.29
CA THR A 265 0.61 -9.95 -6.82
C THR A 265 0.16 -8.56 -6.40
N PHE A 266 -0.90 -8.53 -5.59
CA PHE A 266 -1.35 -7.34 -4.88
C PHE A 266 -0.93 -7.45 -3.42
N PHE A 267 -0.08 -6.54 -2.94
CA PHE A 267 0.43 -6.54 -1.57
C PHE A 267 -0.01 -5.31 -0.78
N CYS A 268 -0.07 -5.46 0.53
CA CYS A 268 -0.45 -4.40 1.46
C CYS A 268 0.45 -4.44 2.69
N GLY A 269 1.22 -3.38 2.91
CA GLY A 269 2.07 -3.23 4.10
C GLY A 269 1.27 -2.88 5.35
N ASN A 270 1.93 -2.95 6.51
CA ASN A 270 1.42 -2.43 7.79
C ASN A 270 0.05 -2.98 8.21
N GLN A 271 -0.22 -4.25 7.92
CA GLN A 271 -1.40 -4.96 8.38
C GLN A 271 -1.16 -5.58 9.77
N PRO A 272 -2.21 -5.82 10.58
CA PRO A 272 -2.07 -6.34 11.96
C PRO A 272 -1.40 -7.72 12.04
N GLU A 273 -1.59 -8.54 11.02
CA GLU A 273 -1.05 -9.88 10.92
C GLU A 273 -0.72 -10.28 9.48
N PHE A 274 0.11 -11.30 9.32
CA PHE A 274 0.40 -11.89 8.02
C PHE A 274 -0.77 -12.76 7.56
N ALA A 275 -1.24 -12.53 6.33
CA ALA A 275 -2.20 -13.39 5.66
C ALA A 275 -1.96 -13.36 4.14
N SER A 276 -2.37 -14.41 3.44
CA SER A 276 -2.29 -14.49 1.98
C SER A 276 -3.46 -15.28 1.41
N LYS A 277 -3.95 -14.88 0.24
CA LYS A 277 -5.04 -15.53 -0.48
C LYS A 277 -4.75 -15.51 -1.98
N ILE A 278 -5.05 -16.60 -2.68
CA ILE A 278 -5.12 -16.63 -4.14
C ILE A 278 -6.57 -16.36 -4.51
N VAL A 279 -6.79 -15.37 -5.37
CA VAL A 279 -8.10 -15.00 -5.90
C VAL A 279 -8.13 -15.23 -7.41
N THR A 280 -9.31 -15.46 -7.95
CA THR A 280 -9.55 -15.71 -9.38
C THR A 280 -10.82 -14.96 -9.74
N GLY A 281 -10.77 -14.21 -10.84
CA GLY A 281 -11.89 -13.47 -11.43
C GLY A 281 -12.10 -13.84 -12.88
#